data_AF-A0A0L7R241-F1
#
_entry.id   AF-A0A0L7R241-F1
#
_cell.length_a   1.000
_cell.length_b   1.000
_cell.length_c   1.000
_cell.angle_alpha   90.00
_cell.angle_beta   90.00
_cell.angle_gamma   90.00
#
_symmetry.space_group_name_H-M   'P 1'
#
loop_
_entity.id
_entity.type
_entity.pdbx_description
1 polymer ?
#
loop_
_entity_poly.entity_id
_entity_poly.type
_entity_poly.pdbx_seq_one_letter_code
_entity_poly.pdbx_strand_id
1 'polypeptide(L)'
;MLVARLLEQINKKLFHVQKKTTRGVQSARDVILSGGIIIVSGILIVWLSVFLYTAFYYAYVPSISYVRPVHLQFKSCSEQKGICNFPSAFVQLTNKQELLMVGQPYKVNLHLEMPESPANKELGMFMVCAELRSRDGSLMEHACRSTMLHYRSTLLHALTTLTFSPMMIFGSTEEKQNVVLELFDTGDDNFSYEEEKKIEETQECKKEVGTEEGKTYKDAQDQSSDSSSLEDLVESEEESHSPHIELIK
;
A
#
# COMPACT_ATOMS: atom_id res chain seq x y z
N MET A 1 27.03 -80.47 55.44
CA MET A 1 27.36 -79.12 55.95
C MET A 1 28.06 -78.22 54.94
N LEU A 2 28.92 -78.73 54.04
CA LEU A 2 29.65 -77.92 53.04
C LEU A 2 28.75 -77.29 51.97
N VAL A 3 27.75 -78.02 51.48
CA VAL A 3 26.83 -77.55 50.40
C VAL A 3 26.01 -76.32 50.83
N ALA A 4 25.55 -76.30 52.09
CA ALA A 4 24.80 -75.17 52.63
C ALA A 4 25.66 -73.89 52.73
N ARG A 5 26.94 -74.02 53.09
CA ARG A 5 27.87 -72.88 53.15
C ARG A 5 28.20 -72.33 51.76
N LEU A 6 28.30 -73.21 50.76
CA LEU A 6 28.49 -72.82 49.36
C LEU A 6 27.27 -72.07 48.80
N LEU A 7 26.06 -72.56 49.06
CA LEU A 7 24.82 -71.88 48.67
C LEU A 7 24.71 -70.50 49.33
N GLU A 8 25.07 -70.37 50.62
CA GLU A 8 25.04 -69.08 51.32
C GLU A 8 26.07 -68.08 50.74
N GLN A 9 27.25 -68.56 50.34
CA GLN A 9 28.26 -67.72 49.67
C GLN A 9 27.81 -67.24 48.28
N ILE A 10 27.18 -68.13 47.50
CA ILE A 10 26.66 -67.79 46.17
C ILE A 10 25.53 -66.76 46.30
N ASN A 11 24.62 -66.95 47.26
CA ASN A 11 23.51 -66.03 47.47
C ASN A 11 24.00 -64.65 47.93
N LYS A 12 25.02 -64.59 48.81
CA LYS A 12 25.65 -63.33 49.23
C LYS A 12 26.30 -62.60 48.06
N LYS A 13 27.00 -63.31 47.16
CA LYS A 13 27.59 -62.70 45.95
C LYS A 13 26.53 -62.21 44.98
N LEU A 14 25.48 -63.00 44.74
CA LEU A 14 24.38 -62.64 43.86
C LEU A 14 23.66 -61.37 44.36
N PHE A 15 23.38 -61.32 45.66
CA PHE A 15 22.75 -60.15 46.30
C PHE A 15 23.65 -58.91 46.24
N HIS A 16 24.97 -59.07 46.40
CA HIS A 16 25.94 -57.98 46.25
C HIS A 16 25.97 -57.43 44.82
N VAL A 17 25.94 -58.31 43.81
CA VAL A 17 25.94 -57.91 42.40
C VAL A 17 24.63 -57.22 42.05
N GLN A 18 23.47 -57.80 42.40
CA GLN A 18 22.16 -57.17 42.18
C GLN A 18 22.07 -55.78 42.82
N LYS A 19 22.54 -55.63 44.06
CA LYS A 19 22.50 -54.36 44.80
C LYS A 19 23.42 -53.29 44.20
N LYS A 20 24.52 -53.68 43.56
CA LYS A 20 25.43 -52.77 42.85
C LYS A 20 24.80 -52.30 41.53
N THR A 21 24.10 -53.19 40.82
CA THR A 21 23.41 -52.89 39.57
C THR A 21 22.20 -51.97 39.80
N THR A 22 21.37 -52.23 40.82
CA THR A 22 20.18 -51.41 41.09
C THR A 22 20.52 -49.99 41.55
N ARG A 23 21.55 -49.81 42.40
CA ARG A 23 22.02 -48.47 42.79
C ARG A 23 22.54 -47.64 41.61
N GLY A 24 23.31 -48.26 40.71
CA GLY A 24 23.85 -47.57 39.53
C GLY A 24 22.75 -47.12 38.57
N VAL A 25 21.77 -47.99 38.31
CA VAL A 25 20.62 -47.66 37.46
C VAL A 25 19.73 -46.59 38.08
N GLN A 26 19.53 -46.62 39.39
CA GLN A 26 18.69 -45.64 40.08
C GLN A 26 19.35 -44.25 40.12
N SER A 27 20.66 -44.17 40.41
CA SER A 27 21.41 -42.91 40.36
C SER A 27 21.48 -42.32 38.94
N ALA A 28 21.59 -43.16 37.91
CA ALA A 28 21.58 -42.70 36.52
C ALA A 28 20.20 -42.15 36.11
N ARG A 29 19.11 -42.78 36.56
CA ARG A 29 17.74 -42.31 36.32
C ARG A 29 17.50 -40.95 36.96
N ASP A 30 17.91 -40.74 38.21
CA ASP A 30 17.71 -39.46 38.90
C ASP A 30 18.45 -38.30 38.22
N VAL A 31 19.66 -38.54 37.70
CA VAL A 31 20.43 -37.52 36.96
C VAL A 31 19.78 -37.20 35.61
N ILE A 32 19.32 -38.21 34.88
CA ILE A 32 18.63 -38.02 33.59
C ILE A 32 17.29 -37.29 33.79
N LEU A 33 16.51 -37.68 34.80
CA LEU A 33 15.23 -37.04 35.11
C LEU A 33 15.44 -35.60 35.57
N SER A 34 16.38 -35.33 36.46
CA SER A 34 16.66 -33.98 36.95
C SER A 34 17.18 -33.07 35.83
N GLY A 35 18.09 -33.56 34.99
CA GLY A 35 18.57 -32.82 33.81
C GLY A 35 17.46 -32.59 32.78
N GLY A 36 16.63 -33.60 32.53
CA GLY A 36 15.47 -33.50 31.65
C GLY A 36 14.47 -32.45 32.13
N ILE A 37 14.17 -32.41 33.44
CA ILE A 37 13.28 -31.40 34.04
C ILE A 37 13.83 -29.98 33.85
N ILE A 38 15.14 -29.78 34.02
CA ILE A 38 15.76 -28.45 33.82
C ILE A 38 15.65 -28.03 32.35
N ILE A 39 15.93 -28.94 31.41
CA ILE A 39 15.85 -28.65 29.97
C ILE A 39 14.40 -28.37 29.56
N VAL A 40 13.45 -29.20 29.99
CA VAL A 40 12.02 -29.02 29.71
C VAL A 40 11.52 -27.71 30.33
N SER A 41 11.90 -27.40 31.56
CA SER A 41 11.58 -26.12 32.21
C SER A 41 12.13 -24.94 31.41
N GLY A 42 13.38 -25.00 30.96
CA GLY A 42 13.97 -23.97 30.10
C GLY A 42 13.20 -23.77 28.79
N ILE A 43 12.82 -24.86 28.12
CA ILE A 43 12.01 -24.81 26.89
C ILE A 43 10.63 -24.21 27.18
N LEU A 44 9.99 -24.59 28.29
CA LEU A 44 8.69 -24.05 28.69
C LEU A 44 8.77 -22.55 28.99
N ILE A 45 9.82 -22.07 29.66
CA ILE A 45 10.02 -20.65 29.94
C ILE A 45 10.20 -19.86 28.64
N VAL A 46 11.04 -20.35 27.72
CA VAL A 46 11.25 -19.71 26.41
C VAL A 46 9.94 -19.69 25.60
N TRP A 47 9.24 -20.83 25.57
CA TRP A 47 7.96 -20.95 24.86
C TRP A 47 6.91 -19.99 25.43
N LEU A 48 6.80 -19.91 26.76
CA LEU A 48 5.88 -19.00 27.45
C LEU A 48 6.24 -17.53 27.18
N SER A 49 7.53 -17.21 27.15
CA SER A 49 8.01 -15.86 26.84
C SER A 49 7.62 -15.43 25.42
N VAL A 50 7.83 -16.29 24.42
CA VAL A 50 7.43 -16.01 23.04
C VAL A 50 5.91 -15.89 22.93
N PHE A 51 5.18 -16.82 23.53
CA PHE A 51 3.71 -16.80 23.52
C PHE A 51 3.14 -15.52 24.13
N LEU A 52 3.62 -15.13 25.31
CA LEU A 52 3.20 -13.89 25.97
C LEU A 52 3.53 -12.67 25.12
N TYR A 53 4.76 -12.58 24.57
CA TYR A 53 5.14 -11.47 23.70
C TYR A 53 4.22 -11.36 22.48
N THR A 54 3.94 -12.46 21.80
CA THR A 54 3.01 -12.50 20.66
C THR A 54 1.60 -12.07 21.06
N ALA A 55 1.10 -12.55 22.20
CA ALA A 55 -0.22 -12.16 22.71
C ALA A 55 -0.30 -10.67 23.02
N PHE A 56 0.70 -10.10 23.70
CA PHE A 56 0.79 -8.66 23.97
C PHE A 56 0.88 -7.84 22.67
N TYR A 57 1.69 -8.28 21.72
CA TYR A 57 1.84 -7.61 20.43
C TYR A 57 0.48 -7.49 19.72
N TYR A 58 -0.25 -8.59 19.58
CA TYR A 58 -1.55 -8.57 18.90
C TYR A 58 -2.68 -7.93 19.73
N ALA A 59 -2.59 -7.91 21.06
CA ALA A 59 -3.61 -7.30 21.91
C ALA A 59 -3.47 -5.77 22.03
N TYR A 60 -2.26 -5.23 21.95
CA TYR A 60 -1.99 -3.81 22.24
C TYR A 60 -1.51 -2.99 21.06
N VAL A 61 -0.87 -3.59 20.05
CA VAL A 61 -0.39 -2.83 18.88
C VAL A 61 -1.55 -2.72 17.89
N PRO A 62 -2.17 -1.53 17.72
CA PRO A 62 -3.22 -1.35 16.73
C PRO A 62 -2.65 -1.42 15.31
N SER A 63 -3.51 -1.68 14.34
CA SER A 63 -3.17 -1.58 12.93
C SER A 63 -2.77 -0.14 12.57
N ILE A 64 -1.54 0.04 12.09
CA ILE A 64 -0.96 1.36 11.72
C ILE A 64 -1.44 1.90 10.36
N SER A 65 -2.15 1.09 9.58
CA SER A 65 -2.67 1.49 8.26
C SER A 65 -4.05 0.90 8.03
N TYR A 66 -4.93 1.73 7.48
CA TYR A 66 -6.29 1.35 7.10
C TYR A 66 -6.37 1.33 5.58
N VAL A 67 -6.78 0.21 4.99
CA VAL A 67 -6.93 0.06 3.55
C VAL A 67 -8.40 -0.06 3.21
N ARG A 68 -8.88 0.79 2.30
CA ARG A 68 -10.26 0.77 1.82
C ARG A 68 -10.28 0.56 0.30
N PRO A 69 -11.15 -0.34 -0.20
CA PRO A 69 -11.28 -0.53 -1.64
C PRO A 69 -11.92 0.71 -2.27
N VAL A 70 -11.37 1.14 -3.40
CA VAL A 70 -11.88 2.25 -4.20
C VAL A 70 -12.60 1.66 -5.41
N HIS A 71 -13.89 1.93 -5.55
CA HIS A 71 -14.68 1.46 -6.69
C HIS A 71 -14.98 2.62 -7.63
N LEU A 72 -14.23 2.67 -8.73
CA LEU A 72 -14.42 3.67 -9.79
C LEU A 72 -15.75 3.44 -10.51
N GLN A 73 -16.54 4.50 -10.60
CA GLN A 73 -17.82 4.55 -11.30
C GLN A 73 -17.68 5.50 -12.49
N PHE A 74 -18.33 5.14 -13.59
CA PHE A 74 -18.41 5.96 -14.78
C PHE A 74 -19.85 6.03 -15.25
N LYS A 75 -20.25 7.18 -15.80
CA LYS A 75 -21.56 7.35 -16.41
C LYS A 75 -21.42 7.18 -17.93
N SER A 76 -22.22 6.27 -18.50
CA SER A 76 -22.33 6.12 -19.95
C SER A 76 -23.10 7.30 -20.54
N CYS A 77 -22.65 7.80 -21.69
CA CYS A 77 -23.42 8.79 -22.44
C CYS A 77 -24.76 8.20 -22.91
N SER A 78 -25.86 8.95 -22.77
CA SER A 78 -27.18 8.52 -23.27
C SER A 78 -27.27 8.52 -24.80
N GLU A 79 -26.52 9.40 -25.47
CA GLU A 79 -26.67 9.67 -26.90
C GLU A 79 -25.57 9.09 -27.79
N GLN A 80 -24.40 8.74 -27.23
CA GLN A 80 -23.27 8.20 -27.98
C GLN A 80 -22.68 6.97 -27.28
N LYS A 81 -22.16 6.02 -28.07
CA LYS A 81 -21.46 4.85 -27.52
C LYS A 81 -20.09 5.29 -27.00
N GLY A 82 -20.01 5.66 -25.74
CA GLY A 82 -18.78 6.16 -25.13
C GLY A 82 -18.91 6.45 -23.63
N ILE A 83 -17.76 6.75 -23.03
CA ILE A 83 -17.64 7.22 -21.66
C ILE A 83 -17.76 8.75 -21.71
N CYS A 84 -18.76 9.31 -21.03
CA CYS A 84 -18.99 10.76 -21.03
C CYS A 84 -18.26 11.49 -19.91
N ASN A 85 -17.94 10.77 -18.84
CA ASN A 85 -17.33 11.35 -17.66
C ASN A 85 -16.10 10.56 -17.25
N PHE A 86 -15.14 11.25 -16.64
CA PHE A 86 -14.00 10.60 -16.04
C PHE A 86 -14.43 9.66 -14.90
N PRO A 87 -13.68 8.56 -14.68
CA PRO A 87 -13.99 7.64 -13.60
C PRO A 87 -13.84 8.35 -12.24
N SER A 88 -14.91 8.33 -11.45
CA SER A 88 -14.93 8.91 -10.11
C SER A 88 -15.35 7.88 -9.07
N ALA A 89 -14.88 8.02 -7.83
CA ALA A 89 -15.21 7.11 -6.74
C ALA A 89 -15.52 7.89 -5.46
N PHE A 90 -16.38 7.31 -4.64
CA PHE A 90 -16.76 7.85 -3.33
C PHE A 90 -16.38 6.83 -2.26
N VAL A 91 -15.55 7.23 -1.30
CA VAL A 91 -15.06 6.35 -0.24
C VAL A 91 -15.31 7.00 1.10
N GLN A 92 -16.00 6.29 1.99
CA GLN A 92 -16.17 6.73 3.37
C GLN A 92 -14.98 6.24 4.20
N LEU A 93 -14.22 7.19 4.75
CA LEU A 93 -13.04 6.92 5.57
C LEU A 93 -13.42 6.49 6.99
N THR A 94 -14.50 7.04 7.55
CA THR A 94 -14.98 6.75 8.90
C THR A 94 -16.24 5.88 8.85
N ASN A 95 -16.17 4.65 9.36
CA ASN A 95 -17.36 3.84 9.65
C ASN A 95 -17.46 3.56 11.16
N LYS A 96 -18.58 3.02 11.63
CA LYS A 96 -18.94 2.83 13.06
C LYS A 96 -17.91 2.06 13.91
N GLN A 97 -16.90 1.44 13.31
CA GLN A 97 -15.90 0.59 13.98
C GLN A 97 -14.46 1.12 13.85
N GLU A 98 -14.19 2.02 12.90
CA GLU A 98 -12.85 2.53 12.60
C GLU A 98 -12.91 4.04 12.54
N LEU A 99 -12.63 4.68 13.68
CA LEU A 99 -12.48 6.13 13.75
C LEU A 99 -11.00 6.48 13.55
N LEU A 100 -10.74 7.35 12.58
CA LEU A 100 -9.50 8.11 12.53
C LEU A 100 -9.41 8.92 13.84
N MET A 101 -8.32 8.74 14.59
CA MET A 101 -8.14 9.45 15.85
C MET A 101 -7.90 10.93 15.56
N VAL A 102 -8.65 11.81 16.24
CA VAL A 102 -8.50 13.25 16.08
C VAL A 102 -7.14 13.69 16.65
N GLY A 103 -6.42 14.52 15.91
CA GLY A 103 -5.12 15.07 16.34
C GLY A 103 -3.91 14.20 15.99
N GLN A 104 -4.09 13.11 15.23
CA GLN A 104 -2.98 12.36 14.63
C GLN A 104 -2.79 12.79 13.17
N PRO A 105 -1.55 13.01 12.72
CA PRO A 105 -1.28 13.23 11.31
C PRO A 105 -1.50 11.94 10.52
N TYR A 106 -2.16 12.05 9.37
CA TYR A 106 -2.41 10.93 8.46
C TYR A 106 -1.81 11.19 7.08
N LYS A 107 -1.33 10.12 6.46
CA LYS A 107 -0.90 10.08 5.06
C LYS A 107 -1.90 9.25 4.28
N VAL A 108 -2.48 9.84 3.23
CA VAL A 108 -3.46 9.16 2.37
C VAL A 108 -2.78 8.80 1.05
N ASN A 109 -2.57 7.50 0.85
CA ASN A 109 -2.00 6.95 -0.36
C ASN A 109 -3.06 6.24 -1.20
N LEU A 110 -3.12 6.57 -2.48
CA LEU A 110 -3.91 5.84 -3.46
C LEU A 110 -3.04 4.78 -4.12
N HIS A 111 -3.48 3.53 -4.03
CA HIS A 111 -2.91 2.41 -4.77
C HIS A 111 -3.77 2.14 -6.00
N LEU A 112 -3.31 2.59 -7.16
CA LEU A 112 -3.98 2.42 -8.44
C LEU A 112 -3.38 1.23 -9.21
N GLU A 113 -4.15 0.17 -9.36
CA GLU A 113 -3.79 -1.00 -10.15
C GLU A 113 -4.25 -0.81 -11.60
N MET A 114 -3.31 -0.87 -12.56
CA MET A 114 -3.61 -0.73 -13.99
C MET A 114 -3.00 -1.85 -14.82
N PRO A 115 -3.72 -2.38 -15.82
CA PRO A 115 -3.15 -3.34 -16.77
C PRO A 115 -2.17 -2.64 -17.72
N GLU A 116 -1.14 -3.37 -18.15
CA GLU A 116 -0.13 -2.91 -19.12
C GLU A 116 -0.65 -2.96 -20.58
N SER A 117 -1.87 -2.47 -20.82
CA SER A 117 -2.48 -2.41 -22.16
C SER A 117 -1.81 -1.34 -23.05
N PRO A 118 -1.81 -1.50 -24.39
CA PRO A 118 -1.25 -0.48 -25.28
C PRO A 118 -1.94 0.88 -25.10
N ALA A 119 -3.27 0.89 -24.91
CA ALA A 119 -4.01 2.10 -24.61
C ALA A 119 -3.50 2.79 -23.33
N ASN A 120 -3.27 2.04 -22.24
CA ASN A 120 -2.77 2.60 -20.98
C ASN A 120 -1.30 3.03 -21.06
N LYS A 121 -0.49 2.34 -21.87
CA LYS A 121 0.91 2.70 -22.13
C LYS A 121 1.03 4.02 -22.89
N GLU A 122 0.09 4.29 -23.81
CA GLU A 122 0.06 5.48 -24.64
C GLU A 122 -0.59 6.70 -23.94
N LEU A 123 -1.27 6.51 -22.79
CA LEU A 123 -1.84 7.62 -22.01
C LEU A 123 -0.80 8.64 -21.55
N GLY A 124 0.45 8.22 -21.35
CA GLY A 124 1.50 9.10 -20.84
C GLY A 124 1.24 9.55 -19.40
N MET A 125 1.44 10.84 -19.13
CA MET A 125 1.15 11.43 -17.83
C MET A 125 -0.34 11.72 -17.70
N PHE A 126 -0.96 11.24 -16.63
CA PHE A 126 -2.35 11.54 -16.28
C PHE A 126 -2.45 12.09 -14.87
N MET A 127 -3.47 12.90 -14.64
CA MET A 127 -3.75 13.49 -13.33
C MET A 127 -4.73 12.62 -12.55
N VAL A 128 -4.55 12.56 -11.23
CA VAL A 128 -5.52 12.00 -10.29
C VAL A 128 -5.81 13.07 -9.25
N CYS A 129 -7.08 13.43 -9.11
CA CYS A 129 -7.52 14.38 -8.11
C CYS A 129 -8.30 13.67 -7.00
N ALA A 130 -8.18 14.19 -5.78
CA ALA A 130 -8.93 13.74 -4.62
C ALA A 130 -9.39 14.92 -3.79
N GLU A 131 -10.59 14.80 -3.21
CA GLU A 131 -11.23 15.80 -2.35
C GLU A 131 -11.60 15.12 -1.06
N LEU A 132 -11.24 15.76 0.04
CA LEU A 132 -11.69 15.38 1.36
C LEU A 132 -12.93 16.21 1.69
N ARG A 133 -14.07 15.55 1.87
CA ARG A 133 -15.33 16.16 2.33
C ARG A 133 -15.60 15.80 3.78
N SER A 134 -16.11 16.76 4.53
CA SER A 134 -16.65 16.53 5.87
C SER A 134 -17.98 15.77 5.78
N ARG A 135 -18.43 15.22 6.90
CA ARG A 135 -19.76 14.59 7.04
C ARG A 135 -20.92 15.50 6.62
N ASP A 136 -20.74 16.80 6.74
CA ASP A 136 -21.73 17.83 6.36
C ASP A 136 -21.72 18.13 4.84
N GLY A 137 -20.89 17.43 4.06
CA GLY A 137 -20.75 17.61 2.61
C GLY A 137 -19.88 18.79 2.20
N SER A 138 -19.35 19.55 3.17
CA SER A 138 -18.43 20.66 2.91
C SER A 138 -17.05 20.15 2.48
N LEU A 139 -16.51 20.78 1.43
CA LEU A 139 -15.15 20.52 0.96
C LEU A 139 -14.15 21.00 2.02
N MET A 140 -13.33 20.08 2.53
CA MET A 140 -12.24 20.40 3.47
C MET A 140 -10.94 20.63 2.72
N GLU A 141 -10.62 19.75 1.77
CA GLU A 141 -9.33 19.75 1.08
C GLU A 141 -9.47 19.19 -0.33
N HIS A 142 -8.63 19.64 -1.25
CA HIS A 142 -8.56 19.17 -2.63
C HIS A 142 -7.09 19.06 -3.06
N ALA A 143 -6.69 17.93 -3.61
CA ALA A 143 -5.33 17.68 -4.08
C ALA A 143 -5.35 16.98 -5.43
N CYS A 144 -4.52 17.42 -6.38
CA CYS A 144 -4.32 16.76 -7.66
C CYS A 144 -2.84 16.39 -7.82
N ARG A 145 -2.58 15.14 -8.22
CA ARG A 145 -1.23 14.63 -8.46
C ARG A 145 -1.12 14.07 -9.87
N SER A 146 -0.05 14.44 -10.57
CA SER A 146 0.32 13.81 -11.84
C SER A 146 0.98 12.46 -11.57
N THR A 147 0.70 11.49 -12.42
CA THR A 147 1.38 10.20 -12.40
C THR A 147 1.47 9.61 -13.80
N MET A 148 2.26 8.56 -13.94
CA MET A 148 2.49 7.90 -15.22
C MET A 148 2.74 6.41 -14.99
N LEU A 149 2.23 5.58 -15.91
CA LEU A 149 2.58 4.17 -15.97
C LEU A 149 4.09 4.03 -16.25
N HIS A 150 4.81 3.15 -15.54
CA HIS A 150 6.26 3.11 -15.77
C HIS A 150 6.55 2.58 -17.16
N TYR A 151 7.28 3.37 -17.94
CA TYR A 151 7.62 3.01 -19.30
C TYR A 151 8.57 1.80 -19.33
N ARG A 152 8.26 0.84 -20.21
CA ARG A 152 9.10 -0.31 -20.54
C ARG A 152 9.21 -0.42 -22.05
N SER A 153 10.43 -0.69 -22.55
CA SER A 153 10.63 -0.88 -23.99
C SER A 153 9.96 -2.16 -24.48
N THR A 154 9.60 -2.21 -25.76
CA THR A 154 8.96 -3.38 -26.39
C THR A 154 9.81 -4.63 -26.31
N LEU A 155 11.14 -4.49 -26.46
CA LEU A 155 12.09 -5.59 -26.31
C LEU A 155 12.11 -6.10 -24.87
N LEU A 156 12.17 -5.19 -23.88
CA LEU A 156 12.16 -5.58 -22.48
C LEU A 156 10.86 -6.31 -22.13
N HIS A 157 9.72 -5.79 -22.58
CA HIS A 157 8.41 -6.42 -22.40
C HIS A 157 8.37 -7.83 -23.02
N ALA A 158 8.85 -8.00 -24.26
CA ALA A 158 8.93 -9.31 -24.91
C ALA A 158 9.83 -10.29 -24.15
N LEU A 159 10.99 -9.84 -23.66
CA LEU A 159 11.92 -10.67 -22.90
C LEU A 159 11.32 -11.08 -21.55
N THR A 160 10.64 -10.16 -20.85
CA THR A 160 10.00 -10.46 -19.57
C THR A 160 8.81 -11.39 -19.74
N THR A 161 7.96 -11.16 -20.74
CA THR A 161 6.81 -12.03 -21.03
C THR A 161 7.29 -13.41 -21.47
N LEU A 162 8.37 -13.53 -22.24
CA LEU A 162 8.95 -14.84 -22.60
C LEU A 162 9.51 -15.57 -21.38
N THR A 163 10.31 -14.88 -20.55
CA THR A 163 10.96 -15.45 -19.36
C THR A 163 9.94 -15.91 -18.31
N PHE A 164 8.88 -15.12 -18.10
CA PHE A 164 7.81 -15.42 -17.14
C PHE A 164 6.58 -16.09 -17.78
N SER A 165 6.66 -16.49 -19.07
CA SER A 165 5.54 -17.08 -19.80
C SER A 165 4.90 -18.29 -19.11
N PRO A 166 5.64 -19.24 -18.50
CA PRO A 166 4.99 -20.37 -17.85
C PRO A 166 4.15 -19.91 -16.65
N MET A 167 4.66 -18.96 -15.86
CA MET A 167 3.98 -18.45 -14.67
C MET A 167 2.70 -17.67 -15.01
N MET A 168 2.71 -16.95 -16.14
CA MET A 168 1.54 -16.24 -16.65
C MET A 168 0.46 -17.20 -17.17
N ILE A 169 0.85 -18.26 -17.91
CA ILE A 169 -0.10 -19.27 -18.43
C ILE A 169 -0.79 -20.01 -17.28
N PHE A 170 -0.05 -20.34 -16.22
CA PHE A 170 -0.63 -20.94 -15.01
C PHE A 170 -1.38 -19.94 -14.13
N GLY A 171 -1.53 -18.68 -14.55
CA GLY A 171 -2.32 -17.66 -13.86
C GLY A 171 -1.72 -17.21 -12.52
N SER A 172 -0.45 -17.50 -12.25
CA SER A 172 0.22 -17.10 -11.01
C SER A 172 0.74 -15.66 -11.07
N THR A 173 0.92 -15.11 -12.27
CA THR A 173 1.32 -13.72 -12.52
C THR A 173 0.45 -13.09 -13.59
N GLU A 174 0.03 -11.85 -13.38
CA GLU A 174 -0.76 -11.04 -14.31
C GLU A 174 0.06 -9.84 -14.82
N GLU A 175 -0.22 -9.37 -16.03
CA GLU A 175 0.43 -8.18 -16.61
C GLU A 175 -0.23 -6.88 -16.09
N LYS A 176 0.07 -6.57 -14.83
CA LYS A 176 -0.44 -5.39 -14.14
C LYS A 176 0.67 -4.60 -13.46
N GLN A 177 0.41 -3.32 -13.29
CA GLN A 177 1.28 -2.40 -12.59
C GLN A 177 0.51 -1.65 -11.50
N ASN A 178 1.11 -1.59 -10.32
CA ASN A 178 0.60 -0.80 -9.19
C ASN A 178 1.32 0.55 -9.15
N VAL A 179 0.55 1.63 -9.26
CA VAL A 179 1.00 3.00 -9.15
C VAL A 179 0.54 3.54 -7.80
N VAL A 180 1.49 4.00 -6.97
CA VAL A 180 1.20 4.54 -5.65
C VAL A 180 1.32 6.06 -5.71
N LEU A 181 0.26 6.77 -5.31
CA LEU A 181 0.23 8.23 -5.26
C LEU A 181 -0.06 8.70 -3.84
N GLU A 182 0.76 9.61 -3.32
CA GLU A 182 0.49 10.31 -2.05
C GLU A 182 -0.39 11.53 -2.33
N LEU A 183 -1.65 11.46 -1.89
CA LEU A 183 -2.65 12.50 -2.15
C LEU A 183 -2.60 13.58 -1.06
N PHE A 184 -2.65 13.16 0.20
CA PHE A 184 -2.68 14.05 1.36
C PHE A 184 -1.61 13.64 2.38
N ASP A 185 -0.91 14.63 2.93
CA ASP A 185 0.01 14.46 4.05
C ASP A 185 -0.27 15.52 5.12
N THR A 186 -0.88 15.09 6.23
CA THR A 186 -1.17 15.97 7.38
C THR A 186 0.00 16.04 8.36
N GLY A 187 1.11 15.34 8.11
CA GLY A 187 2.25 15.23 9.03
C GLY A 187 3.25 16.38 8.97
N ASP A 188 3.24 17.13 7.88
CA ASP A 188 4.11 18.27 7.70
C ASP A 188 3.27 19.54 7.77
N ASP A 189 3.36 20.27 8.88
CA ASP A 189 2.81 21.61 9.07
C ASP A 189 3.48 22.68 8.16
N ASN A 190 4.00 22.27 7.00
CA ASN A 190 4.33 23.12 5.89
C ASN A 190 3.28 22.89 4.78
N PHE A 191 2.02 23.25 5.08
CA PHE A 191 1.06 23.65 4.06
C PHE A 191 1.59 24.94 3.40
N SER A 192 2.64 24.79 2.59
CA SER A 192 3.22 25.85 1.79
C SER A 192 2.25 26.15 0.65
N TYR A 193 1.34 27.09 0.90
CA TYR A 193 0.88 28.11 -0.04
C TYR A 193 0.98 27.73 -1.53
N GLU A 194 0.18 26.76 -2.01
CA GLU A 194 -0.02 26.64 -3.46
C GLU A 194 -0.76 27.87 -4.03
N GLU A 195 -1.36 28.71 -3.17
CA GLU A 195 -1.90 30.00 -3.57
C GLU A 195 -0.82 31.04 -3.91
N GLU A 196 0.33 31.03 -3.24
CA GLU A 196 1.44 31.96 -3.55
C GLU A 196 2.31 31.46 -4.71
N LYS A 197 2.52 30.14 -4.83
CA LYS A 197 3.31 29.56 -5.94
C LYS A 197 2.63 29.69 -7.30
N LYS A 198 1.29 29.73 -7.36
CA LYS A 198 0.54 29.94 -8.63
C LYS A 198 0.82 31.32 -9.25
N ILE A 199 1.16 32.31 -8.43
CA ILE A 199 1.54 33.65 -8.90
C ILE A 199 3.02 33.70 -9.35
N GLU A 200 3.90 32.91 -8.72
CA GLU A 200 5.33 32.86 -9.04
C GLU A 200 5.63 31.95 -10.26
N GLU A 201 5.01 30.77 -10.38
CA GLU A 201 5.18 29.86 -11.54
C GLU A 201 4.59 30.44 -12.85
N THR A 202 3.55 31.27 -12.76
CA THR A 202 3.00 31.98 -13.94
C THR A 202 3.99 33.01 -14.50
N GLN A 203 4.94 33.50 -13.70
CA GLN A 203 6.02 34.37 -14.17
C GLN A 203 7.24 33.61 -14.72
N GLU A 204 7.46 32.36 -14.31
CA GLU A 204 8.69 31.63 -14.64
C GLU A 204 8.58 30.78 -15.93
N CYS A 205 7.38 30.43 -16.39
CA CYS A 205 7.16 29.71 -17.66
C CYS A 205 7.38 30.53 -18.94
N LYS A 206 7.94 31.75 -18.87
CA LYS A 206 8.22 32.61 -20.05
C LYS A 206 9.68 32.69 -20.47
N LYS A 207 10.59 31.98 -19.80
CA LYS A 207 12.00 31.91 -20.20
C LYS A 207 12.32 30.48 -20.63
N GLU A 208 12.86 30.35 -21.82
CA GLU A 208 13.31 29.12 -22.48
C GLU A 208 12.28 28.43 -23.39
N VAL A 209 11.98 29.06 -24.55
CA VAL A 209 12.24 28.45 -25.85
C VAL A 209 12.57 29.59 -26.82
N GLY A 210 13.85 29.88 -26.97
CA GLY A 210 14.36 30.76 -28.01
C GLY A 210 15.19 29.96 -29.00
N THR A 211 14.87 30.14 -30.28
CA THR A 211 15.70 29.86 -31.46
C THR A 211 15.59 28.46 -32.06
N GLU A 212 14.77 28.33 -33.10
CA GLU A 212 15.30 28.12 -34.46
C GLU A 212 14.29 28.60 -35.52
N GLU A 213 14.86 29.13 -36.60
CA GLU A 213 14.25 30.02 -37.60
C GLU A 213 13.37 29.32 -38.64
N GLY A 214 12.46 30.06 -39.29
CA GLY A 214 11.83 29.59 -40.53
C GLY A 214 10.69 30.42 -41.13
N LYS A 215 11.00 31.60 -41.68
CA LYS A 215 10.35 32.31 -42.82
C LYS A 215 8.79 32.44 -42.85
N THR A 216 8.28 33.65 -42.61
CA THR A 216 7.77 34.62 -43.64
C THR A 216 6.52 34.17 -44.42
N TYR A 217 5.39 34.84 -44.16
CA TYR A 217 4.62 35.59 -45.17
C TYR A 217 3.81 36.70 -44.47
N LYS A 218 3.94 37.93 -44.97
CA LYS A 218 3.12 39.10 -44.63
C LYS A 218 1.95 39.18 -45.63
N ASP A 219 0.82 39.72 -45.18
CA ASP A 219 -0.04 40.74 -45.82
C ASP A 219 -1.11 41.13 -44.76
N ALA A 220 -1.07 42.31 -44.12
CA ALA A 220 -1.66 43.60 -44.53
C ALA A 220 -3.16 43.50 -44.90
N GLN A 221 -4.09 44.02 -44.05
CA GLN A 221 -4.68 45.37 -44.19
C GLN A 221 -5.81 45.66 -43.17
N ASP A 222 -5.76 46.89 -42.64
CA ASP A 222 -6.73 47.75 -41.94
C ASP A 222 -8.26 47.48 -42.06
N GLN A 223 -9.05 47.75 -41.00
CA GLN A 223 -9.70 49.06 -40.71
C GLN A 223 -10.72 48.99 -39.53
N SER A 224 -10.69 50.01 -38.64
CA SER A 224 -11.81 50.83 -38.09
C SER A 224 -13.19 50.19 -37.84
N SER A 225 -14.03 50.50 -36.84
CA SER A 225 -14.08 51.30 -35.59
C SER A 225 -15.53 51.12 -35.07
N ASP A 226 -15.75 51.40 -33.79
CA ASP A 226 -17.01 51.85 -33.16
C ASP A 226 -18.09 50.85 -32.69
N SER A 227 -18.11 50.73 -31.34
CA SER A 227 -19.24 50.84 -30.41
C SER A 227 -20.59 50.17 -30.69
N SER A 228 -21.02 49.29 -29.78
CA SER A 228 -22.18 49.55 -28.91
C SER A 228 -22.42 48.38 -27.95
N SER A 229 -22.72 48.74 -26.72
CA SER A 229 -23.16 47.90 -25.61
C SER A 229 -24.65 47.51 -25.76
N LEU A 230 -24.99 46.23 -25.61
CA LEU A 230 -26.03 45.74 -24.68
C LEU A 230 -26.07 44.20 -24.65
N GLU A 231 -26.00 43.66 -23.43
CA GLU A 231 -26.60 42.43 -22.88
C GLU A 231 -26.79 41.17 -23.77
N ASP A 232 -26.14 40.06 -23.39
CA ASP A 232 -26.90 38.86 -22.99
C ASP A 232 -26.05 37.88 -22.16
N LEU A 233 -26.67 37.39 -21.08
CA LEU A 233 -26.16 36.34 -20.19
C LEU A 233 -25.97 35.01 -20.95
N VAL A 234 -24.78 34.43 -20.90
CA VAL A 234 -24.61 32.97 -20.73
C VAL A 234 -23.36 32.71 -19.91
N GLU A 235 -23.58 32.49 -18.62
CA GLU A 235 -22.63 31.88 -17.71
C GLU A 235 -22.38 30.45 -18.20
N SER A 236 -21.22 30.25 -18.83
CA SER A 236 -20.74 28.93 -19.21
C SER A 236 -19.81 28.48 -18.09
N GLU A 237 -20.35 27.73 -17.13
CA GLU A 237 -19.53 26.94 -16.21
C GLU A 237 -18.67 25.99 -17.04
N GLU A 238 -17.42 26.38 -17.24
CA GLU A 238 -16.38 25.53 -17.82
C GLU A 238 -15.92 24.57 -16.73
N GLU A 239 -16.75 23.57 -16.44
CA GLU A 239 -16.43 22.53 -15.46
C GLU A 239 -15.40 21.57 -16.09
N SER A 240 -14.13 21.91 -15.91
CA SER A 240 -12.98 21.07 -16.24
C SER A 240 -12.97 19.86 -15.29
N HIS A 241 -13.80 18.87 -15.60
CA HIS A 241 -13.89 17.65 -14.81
C HIS A 241 -12.63 16.81 -15.01
N SER A 242 -11.70 16.88 -14.07
CA SER A 242 -10.60 15.92 -13.93
C SER A 242 -11.12 14.66 -13.20
N PRO A 243 -10.55 13.45 -13.40
CA PRO A 243 -10.90 12.29 -12.58
C PRO A 243 -10.72 12.60 -11.10
N HIS A 244 -11.83 12.49 -10.36
CA HIS A 244 -11.92 12.98 -9.00
C HIS A 244 -12.34 11.84 -8.03
N ILE A 245 -11.57 11.64 -6.96
CA ILE A 245 -11.85 10.68 -5.89
C ILE A 245 -12.35 11.43 -4.66
N GLU A 246 -13.61 11.23 -4.33
CA GLU A 246 -14.23 11.83 -3.15
C GLU A 246 -14.00 10.93 -1.93
N LEU A 247 -13.33 11.49 -0.92
CA LEU A 247 -13.12 10.89 0.39
C LEU A 247 -14.03 11.59 1.40
N ILE A 248 -14.95 10.86 2.01
CA ILE A 248 -15.86 11.41 3.03
C ILE A 248 -15.35 11.01 4.41
N LYS A 249 -15.09 12.02 5.25
CA LYS A 249 -14.69 11.85 6.65
C LYS A 249 -15.87 11.60 7.58
#